data_AF-A0A132NGB9-F1
#
_entry.id   AF-A0A132NGB9-F1
#
_cell.length_a   1.000
_cell.length_b   1.000
_cell.length_c   1.000
_cell.angle_alpha   90.00
_cell.angle_beta   90.00
_cell.angle_gamma   90.00
#
_symmetry.space_group_name_H-M   'P 1'
#
loop_
_entity.id
_entity.type
_entity.pdbx_description
1 polymer ?
#
loop_
_entity_poly.entity_id
_entity_poly.type
_entity_poly.pdbx_seq_one_letter_code
_entity_poly.pdbx_strand_id
1 'polypeptide(L)'
;MDPQRGSKPVGLVAYLFGPGRFNEHTDPHIVAAAESLGVADGQRLTDREVRALGKELDAPKRLYGTEFPGGYVWHCSLSIPAEDRTLSDEEWAVVARELVDRLGFSAASGKAPCRWVAVRHGLSRAGNDHIHLVVNLIREDGTKASIWNDRRIASRVCAEFERRYGLRIVEGRTGAGMPGVSRAETEVAQRAGRPEPARLRLARIVRGCAVAAKTEAEFVRRLRRA
;
A
#
# COMPACT_ATOMS: atom_id res chain seq x y z
N MET A 1 1.16 -4.14 -3.20
CA MET A 1 1.52 -3.17 -2.15
C MET A 1 1.82 -1.84 -2.80
N ASP A 2 1.21 -0.75 -2.34
CA ASP A 2 1.42 0.60 -2.88
C ASP A 2 1.51 1.65 -1.76
N PRO A 3 2.72 2.14 -1.40
CA PRO A 3 2.89 3.13 -0.34
C PRO A 3 2.80 4.55 -0.90
N GLN A 4 2.02 5.38 -0.22
CA GLN A 4 1.70 6.76 -0.57
C GLN A 4 1.87 7.67 0.65
N ARG A 5 1.97 8.99 0.40
CA ARG A 5 2.08 10.01 1.44
C ARG A 5 0.93 11.00 1.40
N GLY A 6 0.56 11.52 2.57
CA GLY A 6 -0.47 12.54 2.71
C GLY A 6 -0.34 13.35 4.00
N SER A 7 -1.32 14.23 4.23
CA SER A 7 -1.35 15.16 5.38
C SER A 7 -2.74 15.30 6.01
N LYS A 8 -3.68 14.40 5.69
CA LYS A 8 -5.09 14.47 6.10
C LYS A 8 -5.54 13.16 6.77
N PRO A 9 -4.99 12.80 7.95
CA PRO A 9 -5.30 11.53 8.61
C PRO A 9 -6.79 11.37 8.94
N VAL A 10 -7.47 12.42 9.42
CA VAL A 10 -8.92 12.34 9.73
C VAL A 10 -9.75 12.00 8.49
N GLY A 11 -9.48 12.69 7.37
CA GLY A 11 -10.16 12.43 6.11
C GLY A 11 -9.82 11.06 5.52
N LEU A 12 -8.58 10.61 5.69
CA LEU A 12 -8.14 9.28 5.25
C LEU A 12 -8.82 8.17 6.07
N VAL A 13 -8.85 8.26 7.39
CA VAL A 13 -9.53 7.26 8.25
C VAL A 13 -11.02 7.23 7.94
N ALA A 14 -11.67 8.39 7.77
CA ALA A 14 -13.06 8.46 7.33
C ALA A 14 -13.28 7.79 5.95
N TYR A 15 -12.33 7.93 5.03
CA TYR A 15 -12.40 7.26 3.73
C TYR A 15 -12.32 5.73 3.86
N LEU A 16 -11.44 5.21 4.73
CA LEU A 16 -11.27 3.76 4.94
C LEU A 16 -12.55 3.11 5.52
N PHE A 17 -13.22 3.77 6.46
CA PHE A 17 -14.48 3.25 7.02
C PHE A 17 -15.72 3.61 6.21
N GLY A 18 -15.59 4.47 5.19
CA GLY A 18 -16.65 4.74 4.22
C GLY A 18 -16.72 3.65 3.14
N PRO A 19 -17.66 3.77 2.18
CA PRO A 19 -17.81 2.78 1.10
C PRO A 19 -16.62 2.74 0.13
N GLY A 20 -15.69 3.69 0.19
CA GLY A 20 -14.66 3.90 -0.83
C GLY A 20 -15.21 4.62 -2.07
N ARG A 21 -14.36 4.89 -3.07
CA ARG A 21 -14.78 5.63 -4.28
C ARG A 21 -15.73 4.85 -5.19
N PHE A 22 -15.70 3.53 -5.11
CA PHE A 22 -16.44 2.63 -6.00
C PHE A 22 -17.16 1.52 -5.24
N ASN A 23 -17.52 1.75 -3.96
CA ASN A 23 -18.09 0.73 -3.07
C ASN A 23 -17.18 -0.50 -2.92
N GLU A 24 -15.86 -0.27 -2.84
CA GLU A 24 -14.88 -1.34 -2.72
C GLU A 24 -14.68 -1.79 -1.27
N HIS A 25 -15.17 -1.02 -0.29
CA HIS A 25 -15.14 -1.37 1.13
C HIS A 25 -16.48 -1.98 1.52
N THR A 26 -16.51 -3.30 1.64
CA THR A 26 -17.74 -4.04 1.97
C THR A 26 -17.81 -4.37 3.45
N ASP A 27 -16.65 -4.48 4.11
CA ASP A 27 -16.56 -4.90 5.49
C ASP A 27 -15.46 -4.17 6.28
N PRO A 28 -15.52 -2.84 6.45
CA PRO A 28 -14.45 -2.09 7.12
C PRO A 28 -14.39 -2.39 8.62
N HIS A 29 -13.25 -2.92 9.07
CA HIS A 29 -12.97 -3.18 10.49
C HIS A 29 -11.46 -3.13 10.77
N ILE A 30 -11.10 -2.93 12.04
CA ILE A 30 -9.70 -2.90 12.48
C ILE A 30 -9.19 -4.33 12.60
N VAL A 31 -8.00 -4.60 12.05
CA VAL A 31 -7.31 -5.89 12.26
C VAL A 31 -6.08 -5.75 13.15
N ALA A 32 -5.48 -4.57 13.22
CA ALA A 32 -4.42 -4.26 14.17
C ALA A 32 -4.24 -2.75 14.32
N ALA A 33 -3.74 -2.31 15.47
CA ALA A 33 -3.39 -0.92 15.71
C ALA A 33 -2.24 -0.77 16.71
N ALA A 34 -1.69 0.45 16.78
CA ALA A 34 -0.85 0.87 17.89
C ALA A 34 -1.65 0.86 19.19
N GLU A 35 -1.05 0.36 20.27
CA GLU A 35 -1.64 0.35 21.61
C GLU A 35 -2.08 1.75 22.06
N SER A 36 -1.34 2.80 21.67
CA SER A 36 -1.65 4.20 21.99
C SER A 36 -2.96 4.72 21.38
N LEU A 37 -3.60 3.97 20.47
CA LEU A 37 -4.92 4.30 19.92
C LEU A 37 -6.08 3.70 20.73
N GLY A 38 -5.83 2.75 21.63
CA GLY A 38 -6.86 2.19 22.50
C GLY A 38 -8.02 1.48 21.77
N VAL A 39 -7.75 0.89 20.60
CA VAL A 39 -8.72 0.15 19.78
C VAL A 39 -8.37 -1.33 19.72
N ALA A 40 -9.37 -2.19 19.70
CA ALA A 40 -9.19 -3.64 19.68
C ALA A 40 -9.10 -4.19 18.25
N ASP A 41 -8.39 -5.29 18.08
CA ASP A 41 -8.45 -6.11 16.86
C ASP A 41 -9.89 -6.64 16.67
N GLY A 42 -10.36 -6.70 15.41
CA GLY A 42 -11.72 -7.07 15.03
C GLY A 42 -12.76 -5.95 15.22
N GLN A 43 -12.38 -4.80 15.80
CA GLN A 43 -13.33 -3.75 16.14
C GLN A 43 -13.91 -3.07 14.90
N ARG A 44 -15.24 -2.97 14.86
CA ARG A 44 -16.00 -2.12 13.93
C ARG A 44 -16.31 -0.80 14.60
N LEU A 45 -16.27 0.27 13.83
CA LEU A 45 -16.43 1.62 14.36
C LEU A 45 -17.69 2.29 13.82
N THR A 46 -18.36 3.02 14.68
CA THR A 46 -19.37 4.01 14.29
C THR A 46 -18.70 5.24 13.68
N ASP A 47 -19.45 6.04 12.91
CA ASP A 47 -18.96 7.30 12.33
C ASP A 47 -18.30 8.26 13.36
N ARG A 48 -18.80 8.26 14.59
CA ARG A 48 -18.24 9.07 15.68
C ARG A 48 -16.87 8.55 16.10
N GLU A 49 -16.73 7.24 16.26
CA GLU A 49 -15.47 6.59 16.63
C GLU A 49 -14.45 6.67 15.50
N VAL A 50 -14.87 6.56 14.24
CA VAL A 50 -14.00 6.78 13.06
C VAL A 50 -13.38 8.18 13.08
N ARG A 51 -14.19 9.21 13.35
CA ARG A 51 -13.67 10.59 13.49
C ARG A 51 -12.75 10.74 14.69
N ALA A 52 -13.04 10.07 15.81
CA ALA A 52 -12.19 10.08 16.99
C ALA A 52 -10.85 9.40 16.72
N LEU A 53 -10.85 8.22 16.13
CA LEU A 53 -9.66 7.49 15.71
C LEU A 53 -8.78 8.32 14.77
N GLY A 54 -9.38 8.98 13.77
CA GLY A 54 -8.65 9.87 12.87
C GLY A 54 -7.98 11.04 13.60
N LYS A 55 -8.62 11.58 14.64
CA LYS A 55 -8.02 12.61 15.51
C LYS A 55 -6.92 12.02 16.38
N GLU A 56 -7.10 10.85 16.96
CA GLU A 56 -6.07 10.21 17.79
C GLU A 56 -4.83 9.86 16.96
N LEU A 57 -5.00 9.33 15.76
CA LEU A 57 -3.90 9.07 14.83
C LEU A 57 -3.09 10.35 14.53
N ASP A 58 -3.77 11.50 14.45
CA ASP A 58 -3.19 12.82 14.16
C ASP A 58 -2.59 13.53 15.39
N ALA A 59 -2.84 13.03 16.61
CA ALA A 59 -2.47 13.74 17.83
C ALA A 59 -0.98 14.13 17.92
N PRO A 60 0.01 13.30 17.50
CA PRO A 60 1.41 13.72 17.51
C PRO A 60 1.69 14.98 16.69
N LYS A 61 1.05 15.17 15.53
CA LYS A 61 1.20 16.40 14.73
C LYS A 61 0.62 17.60 15.46
N ARG A 62 -0.57 17.44 16.07
CA ARG A 62 -1.23 18.53 16.80
C ARG A 62 -0.49 18.93 18.07
N LEU A 63 0.09 17.96 18.77
CA LEU A 63 0.80 18.18 20.02
C LEU A 63 2.14 18.89 19.80
N TYR A 64 2.95 18.39 18.86
CA TYR A 64 4.31 18.89 18.67
C TYR A 64 4.44 19.96 17.58
N GLY A 65 3.44 20.11 16.71
CA GLY A 65 3.51 21.04 15.59
C GLY A 65 4.57 20.66 14.54
N THR A 66 5.24 19.50 14.64
CA THR A 66 6.37 19.11 13.80
C THR A 66 6.09 19.25 12.30
N GLU A 67 6.85 20.09 11.61
CA GLU A 67 6.72 20.27 10.16
C GLU A 67 7.33 19.09 9.40
N PHE A 68 6.56 18.52 8.46
CA PHE A 68 6.97 17.35 7.69
C PHE A 68 6.70 17.57 6.19
N PRO A 69 7.65 18.18 5.46
CA PRO A 69 7.52 18.43 4.03
C PRO A 69 7.19 17.13 3.25
N GLY A 70 6.20 17.20 2.36
CA GLY A 70 5.71 16.06 1.59
C GLY A 70 4.71 15.15 2.31
N GLY A 71 4.28 15.49 3.54
CA GLY A 71 3.21 14.82 4.26
C GLY A 71 3.68 13.85 5.34
N TYR A 72 3.04 13.92 6.52
CA TYR A 72 3.38 13.13 7.71
C TYR A 72 2.55 11.85 7.85
N VAL A 73 1.65 11.56 6.91
CA VAL A 73 0.90 10.30 6.89
C VAL A 73 1.50 9.39 5.84
N TRP A 74 1.88 8.19 6.25
CA TRP A 74 2.22 7.10 5.33
C TRP A 74 1.04 6.15 5.24
N HIS A 75 0.66 5.79 4.02
CA HIS A 75 -0.50 4.94 3.73
C HIS A 75 -0.08 3.86 2.76
N CYS A 76 -0.40 2.60 3.08
CA CYS A 76 -0.03 1.46 2.26
C CYS A 76 -1.19 0.48 2.18
N SER A 77 -1.61 0.15 0.96
CA SER A 77 -2.52 -0.97 0.74
C SER A 77 -1.75 -2.28 0.55
N LEU A 78 -2.22 -3.34 1.18
CA LEU A 78 -1.80 -4.71 0.96
C LEU A 78 -3.00 -5.48 0.44
N SER A 79 -2.82 -6.29 -0.60
CA SER A 79 -3.91 -6.99 -1.26
C SER A 79 -3.46 -8.38 -1.67
N ILE A 80 -4.38 -9.32 -1.55
CA ILE A 80 -4.25 -10.70 -1.99
C ILE A 80 -5.15 -10.89 -3.22
N PRO A 81 -4.64 -11.44 -4.32
CA PRO A 81 -5.44 -11.71 -5.51
C PRO A 81 -6.62 -12.64 -5.20
N ALA A 82 -7.73 -12.45 -5.92
CA ALA A 82 -8.95 -13.23 -5.73
C ALA A 82 -8.77 -14.75 -5.92
N GLU A 83 -7.74 -15.18 -6.64
CA GLU A 83 -7.47 -16.59 -6.88
C GLU A 83 -6.66 -17.26 -5.75
N ASP A 84 -6.10 -16.47 -4.85
CA ASP A 84 -5.39 -16.96 -3.67
C ASP A 84 -6.37 -17.10 -2.50
N ARG A 85 -5.98 -17.86 -1.48
CA ARG A 85 -6.78 -17.94 -0.25
C ARG A 85 -6.85 -16.59 0.46
N THR A 86 -7.94 -16.35 1.18
CA THR A 86 -8.02 -15.23 2.12
C THR A 86 -7.21 -15.52 3.38
N LEU A 87 -6.82 -14.45 4.07
CA LEU A 87 -6.24 -14.55 5.41
C LEU A 87 -7.31 -14.29 6.47
N SER A 88 -7.12 -14.85 7.67
CA SER A 88 -7.92 -14.46 8.83
C SER A 88 -7.54 -13.06 9.33
N ASP A 89 -8.35 -12.48 10.20
CA ASP A 89 -8.03 -11.18 10.82
C ASP A 89 -6.73 -11.27 11.62
N GLU A 90 -6.50 -12.38 12.32
CA GLU A 90 -5.28 -12.63 13.09
C GLU A 90 -4.06 -12.73 12.17
N GLU A 91 -4.18 -13.42 11.03
CA GLU A 91 -3.11 -13.52 10.03
C GLU A 91 -2.79 -12.14 9.44
N TRP A 92 -3.81 -11.33 9.13
CA TRP A 92 -3.64 -9.94 8.69
C TRP A 92 -3.00 -9.06 9.76
N ALA A 93 -3.39 -9.25 11.03
CA ALA A 93 -2.83 -8.53 12.15
C ALA A 93 -1.33 -8.82 12.32
N VAL A 94 -0.93 -10.09 12.17
CA VAL A 94 0.49 -10.49 12.15
C VAL A 94 1.24 -9.81 11.01
N VAL A 95 0.68 -9.78 9.79
CA VAL A 95 1.31 -9.09 8.64
C VAL A 95 1.49 -7.60 8.92
N ALA A 96 0.46 -6.93 9.46
CA ALA A 96 0.49 -5.51 9.75
C ALA A 96 1.55 -5.16 10.80
N ARG A 97 1.58 -5.89 11.93
CA ARG A 97 2.55 -5.69 13.01
C ARG A 97 3.99 -5.92 12.54
N GLU A 98 4.25 -7.03 11.85
CA GLU A 98 5.59 -7.34 11.31
C GLU A 98 6.05 -6.24 10.34
N LEU A 99 5.15 -5.73 9.49
CA LEU A 99 5.49 -4.67 8.56
C LEU A 99 5.85 -3.36 9.29
N VAL A 100 5.07 -2.97 10.30
CA VAL A 100 5.33 -1.80 11.15
C VAL A 100 6.68 -1.93 11.86
N ASP A 101 6.98 -3.11 12.41
CA ASP A 101 8.23 -3.40 13.11
C ASP A 101 9.42 -3.27 12.16
N ARG A 102 9.37 -3.92 11.00
CA ARG A 102 10.48 -3.90 10.03
C ARG A 102 10.69 -2.55 9.35
N LEU A 103 9.65 -1.74 9.24
CA LEU A 103 9.76 -0.36 8.78
C LEU A 103 10.31 0.58 9.87
N GLY A 104 10.45 0.10 11.11
CA GLY A 104 10.97 0.88 12.23
C GLY A 104 9.96 1.91 12.76
N PHE A 105 8.67 1.59 12.68
CA PHE A 105 7.57 2.40 13.18
C PHE A 105 7.11 2.00 14.57
N SER A 106 7.55 0.85 15.10
CA SER A 106 7.28 0.45 16.48
C SER A 106 8.47 0.71 17.41
N ALA A 107 8.24 0.46 18.69
CA ALA A 107 9.26 0.51 19.73
C ALA A 107 10.39 -0.51 19.53
N ALA A 108 10.19 -1.58 18.73
CA ALA A 108 11.22 -2.55 18.40
C ALA A 108 12.43 -1.93 17.68
N SER A 109 12.25 -0.75 17.08
CA SER A 109 13.33 0.04 16.46
C SER A 109 14.27 0.74 17.46
N GLY A 110 13.95 0.70 18.77
CA GLY A 110 14.64 1.47 19.81
C GLY A 110 14.34 2.98 19.80
N LYS A 111 13.39 3.43 18.97
CA LYS A 111 12.89 4.81 18.90
C LYS A 111 11.48 4.88 19.46
N ALA A 112 11.00 6.08 19.76
CA ALA A 112 9.59 6.27 20.08
C ALA A 112 8.69 5.69 18.97
N PRO A 113 7.59 5.01 19.32
CA PRO A 113 6.70 4.43 18.31
C PRO A 113 5.94 5.51 17.53
N CYS A 114 5.51 5.15 16.34
CA CYS A 114 4.52 5.88 15.56
C CYS A 114 3.10 5.41 15.94
N ARG A 115 2.10 6.29 15.82
CA ARG A 115 0.70 5.87 15.81
C ARG A 115 0.36 5.24 14.46
N TRP A 116 -0.32 4.11 14.48
CA TRP A 116 -0.72 3.41 13.26
C TRP A 116 -1.98 2.58 13.45
N VAL A 117 -2.69 2.33 12.35
CA VAL A 117 -3.87 1.45 12.30
C VAL A 117 -3.93 0.70 10.97
N ALA A 118 -4.31 -0.58 11.03
CA ALA A 118 -4.60 -1.42 9.88
C ALA A 118 -6.11 -1.70 9.81
N VAL A 119 -6.72 -1.31 8.70
CA VAL A 119 -8.15 -1.50 8.43
C VAL A 119 -8.29 -2.51 7.30
N ARG A 120 -9.03 -3.60 7.55
CA ARG A 120 -9.41 -4.57 6.52
C ARG A 120 -10.76 -4.17 5.95
N HIS A 121 -10.93 -4.36 4.64
CA HIS A 121 -12.18 -4.03 3.94
C HIS A 121 -12.94 -5.26 3.44
N GLY A 122 -12.38 -6.46 3.66
CA GLY A 122 -12.87 -7.71 3.11
C GLY A 122 -12.61 -7.83 1.60
N LEU A 123 -13.46 -8.61 0.93
CA LEU A 123 -13.36 -8.83 -0.50
C LEU A 123 -13.82 -7.59 -1.27
N SER A 124 -12.94 -7.07 -2.12
CA SER A 124 -13.29 -6.08 -3.12
C SER A 124 -14.27 -6.65 -4.16
N ARG A 125 -14.85 -5.79 -5.00
CA ARG A 125 -15.72 -6.23 -6.12
C ARG A 125 -15.06 -7.27 -7.05
N ALA A 126 -13.73 -7.22 -7.19
CA ALA A 126 -12.98 -8.16 -8.00
C ALA A 126 -12.54 -9.42 -7.22
N GLY A 127 -12.98 -9.58 -5.97
CA GLY A 127 -12.65 -10.71 -5.10
C GLY A 127 -11.32 -10.60 -4.35
N ASN A 128 -10.58 -9.49 -4.52
CA ASN A 128 -9.31 -9.31 -3.79
C ASN A 128 -9.56 -8.95 -2.32
N ASP A 129 -8.97 -9.71 -1.40
CA ASP A 129 -8.93 -9.36 0.02
C ASP A 129 -7.81 -8.35 0.28
N HIS A 130 -8.06 -7.35 1.13
CA HIS A 130 -7.08 -6.27 1.32
C HIS A 130 -7.21 -5.52 2.64
N ILE A 131 -6.07 -4.99 3.07
CA ILE A 131 -5.97 -4.08 4.21
C ILE A 131 -5.30 -2.77 3.79
N HIS A 132 -5.62 -1.70 4.50
CA HIS A 132 -4.92 -0.43 4.46
C HIS A 132 -4.23 -0.18 5.80
N LEU A 133 -2.91 -0.05 5.75
CA LEU A 133 -2.08 0.35 6.87
C LEU A 133 -1.80 1.85 6.79
N VAL A 134 -2.15 2.58 7.85
CA VAL A 134 -1.93 4.03 7.96
C VAL A 134 -1.04 4.30 9.16
N VAL A 135 -0.01 5.13 8.98
CA VAL A 135 0.98 5.47 10.00
C VAL A 135 1.15 6.99 10.06
N ASN A 136 1.15 7.55 11.26
CA ASN A 136 1.66 8.90 11.50
C ASN A 136 3.19 8.84 11.63
N LEU A 137 3.89 9.48 10.69
CA LEU A 137 5.34 9.53 10.65
C LEU A 137 5.94 10.50 11.69
N ILE A 138 5.12 11.24 12.43
CA ILE A 138 5.54 11.95 13.63
C ILE A 138 5.33 11.00 14.81
N ARG A 139 6.43 10.68 15.47
CA ARG A 139 6.46 9.75 16.62
C ARG A 139 5.79 10.36 17.85
N GLU A 140 5.53 9.52 18.84
CA GLU A 140 5.01 9.96 20.15
C GLU A 140 5.93 10.97 20.87
N ASP A 141 7.21 11.09 20.49
CA ASP A 141 8.17 12.09 21.00
C ASP A 141 8.35 13.32 20.09
N GLY A 142 7.56 13.44 19.02
CA GLY A 142 7.61 14.54 18.06
C GLY A 142 8.68 14.41 16.98
N THR A 143 9.56 13.40 17.04
CA THR A 143 10.59 13.16 16.03
C THR A 143 10.02 12.52 14.76
N LYS A 144 10.78 12.57 13.65
CA LYS A 144 10.33 12.14 12.31
C LYS A 144 10.75 10.71 12.00
N ALA A 145 9.80 9.87 11.61
CA ALA A 145 10.05 8.55 11.05
C ALA A 145 10.61 8.63 9.64
N SER A 146 11.64 7.82 9.39
CA SER A 146 12.22 7.66 8.07
C SER A 146 11.40 6.63 7.31
N ILE A 147 11.08 6.94 6.06
CA ILE A 147 10.47 6.02 5.09
C ILE A 147 11.51 5.54 4.06
N TRP A 148 12.79 5.74 4.36
CA TRP A 148 13.85 5.32 3.47
C TRP A 148 13.73 3.83 3.20
N ASN A 149 13.62 3.48 1.91
CA ASN A 149 13.58 2.09 1.45
C ASN A 149 12.34 1.29 1.84
N ASP A 150 11.26 1.97 2.22
CA ASP A 150 9.98 1.38 2.63
C ASP A 150 9.47 0.32 1.64
N ARG A 151 9.49 0.63 0.33
CA ARG A 151 9.09 -0.27 -0.76
C ARG A 151 9.90 -1.56 -0.77
N ARG A 152 11.21 -1.48 -0.55
CA ARG A 152 12.09 -2.66 -0.55
C ARG A 152 11.85 -3.52 0.67
N ILE A 153 11.77 -2.90 1.84
CA ILE A 153 11.53 -3.59 3.12
C ILE A 153 10.18 -4.32 3.04
N ALA A 154 9.14 -3.60 2.70
CA ALA A 154 7.81 -4.14 2.64
C ALA A 154 7.64 -5.17 1.50
N SER A 155 8.36 -5.02 0.37
CA SER A 155 8.39 -6.06 -0.66
C SER A 155 8.96 -7.37 -0.14
N ARG A 156 10.02 -7.33 0.69
CA ARG A 156 10.58 -8.51 1.34
C ARG A 156 9.61 -9.13 2.33
N VAL A 157 8.94 -8.30 3.15
CA VAL A 157 7.89 -8.74 4.07
C VAL A 157 6.77 -9.46 3.32
N CYS A 158 6.25 -8.88 2.24
CA CYS A 158 5.26 -9.57 1.41
C CYS A 158 5.77 -10.90 0.85
N ALA A 159 7.01 -10.95 0.34
CA ALA A 159 7.57 -12.19 -0.21
C ALA A 159 7.70 -13.30 0.86
N GLU A 160 8.00 -12.94 2.10
CA GLU A 160 8.04 -13.89 3.22
C GLU A 160 6.65 -14.39 3.58
N PHE A 161 5.66 -13.52 3.62
CA PHE A 161 4.28 -13.91 3.91
C PHE A 161 3.60 -14.67 2.77
N GLU A 162 3.97 -14.40 1.51
CA GLU A 162 3.58 -15.21 0.36
C GLU A 162 3.97 -16.67 0.60
N ARG A 163 5.23 -16.92 0.97
CA ARG A 163 5.70 -18.27 1.32
C ARG A 163 5.04 -18.83 2.58
N ARG A 164 4.95 -18.03 3.65
CA ARG A 164 4.43 -18.47 4.95
C ARG A 164 2.98 -18.93 4.87
N TYR A 165 2.16 -18.24 4.07
CA TYR A 165 0.73 -18.50 3.99
C TYR A 165 0.31 -19.24 2.72
N GLY A 166 1.27 -19.72 1.91
CA GLY A 166 0.99 -20.45 0.69
C GLY A 166 0.28 -19.62 -0.39
N LEU A 167 0.56 -18.31 -0.43
CA LEU A 167 0.02 -17.42 -1.46
C LEU A 167 0.90 -17.48 -2.72
N ARG A 168 0.37 -16.98 -3.83
CA ARG A 168 1.14 -16.89 -5.08
C ARG A 168 2.36 -16.01 -4.88
N ILE A 169 3.52 -16.56 -5.21
CA ILE A 169 4.78 -15.83 -5.18
C ILE A 169 4.80 -14.86 -6.36
N VAL A 170 4.97 -13.56 -6.06
CA VAL A 170 5.09 -12.55 -7.10
C VAL A 170 6.52 -12.56 -7.64
N GLU A 171 6.68 -13.10 -8.85
CA GLU A 171 7.96 -13.07 -9.58
C GLU A 171 8.35 -11.61 -9.91
N GLY A 172 9.64 -11.28 -9.79
CA GLY A 172 10.16 -9.93 -10.07
C GLY A 172 10.41 -9.04 -8.84
N ARG A 173 10.05 -9.46 -7.62
CA ARG A 173 10.49 -8.78 -6.37
C ARG A 173 12.02 -8.78 -6.20
N THR A 174 12.73 -9.64 -6.93
CA THR A 174 14.19 -9.71 -7.04
C THR A 174 14.81 -8.65 -7.98
N GLY A 175 13.99 -7.80 -8.61
CA GLY A 175 14.45 -6.70 -9.47
C GLY A 175 14.68 -7.09 -10.95
N ALA A 176 14.39 -8.33 -11.33
CA ALA A 176 14.58 -8.83 -12.69
C ALA A 176 13.34 -8.67 -13.61
N GLY A 177 12.20 -8.22 -13.07
CA GLY A 177 10.94 -8.09 -13.81
C GLY A 177 10.59 -6.65 -14.19
N MET A 178 9.75 -6.47 -15.22
CA MET A 178 9.13 -5.16 -15.46
C MET A 178 8.19 -4.82 -14.29
N PRO A 179 8.12 -3.54 -13.86
CA PRO A 179 7.10 -3.11 -12.93
C PRO A 179 5.71 -3.49 -13.43
N GLY A 180 4.87 -4.04 -12.55
CA GLY A 180 3.47 -4.32 -12.85
C GLY A 180 2.73 -3.08 -13.36
N VAL A 181 1.61 -3.28 -14.06
CA VAL A 181 0.73 -2.18 -14.49
C VAL A 181 0.02 -1.62 -13.27
N SER A 182 0.06 -0.29 -13.11
CA SER A 182 -0.70 0.39 -12.07
C SER A 182 -2.20 0.49 -12.41
N ARG A 183 -3.04 0.59 -11.39
CA ARG A 183 -4.49 0.82 -11.57
C ARG A 183 -4.77 2.05 -12.45
N ALA A 184 -4.05 3.15 -12.23
CA ALA A 184 -4.19 4.36 -13.02
C ALA A 184 -3.88 4.13 -14.52
N GLU A 185 -2.85 3.34 -14.83
CA GLU A 185 -2.53 2.96 -16.22
C GLU A 185 -3.66 2.12 -16.85
N THR A 186 -4.23 1.18 -16.10
CA THR A 186 -5.37 0.37 -16.55
C THR A 186 -6.61 1.23 -16.78
N GLU A 187 -6.93 2.14 -15.86
CA GLU A 187 -8.08 3.04 -15.99
C GLU A 187 -7.93 3.99 -17.19
N VAL A 188 -6.73 4.53 -17.43
CA VAL A 188 -6.45 5.36 -18.61
C VAL A 188 -6.67 4.55 -19.89
N ALA A 189 -6.23 3.29 -19.95
CA ALA A 189 -6.46 2.42 -21.09
C ALA A 189 -7.95 2.17 -21.33
N GLN A 190 -8.69 1.82 -20.28
CA GLN A 190 -10.14 1.59 -20.34
C GLN A 190 -10.91 2.83 -20.80
N ARG A 191 -10.62 4.00 -20.21
CA ARG A 191 -11.25 5.27 -20.63
C ARG A 191 -10.95 5.61 -22.09
N ALA A 192 -9.76 5.26 -22.58
CA ALA A 192 -9.37 5.45 -23.97
C ALA A 192 -9.85 4.34 -24.92
N GLY A 193 -10.65 3.37 -24.44
CA GLY A 193 -11.11 2.23 -25.25
C GLY A 193 -9.99 1.30 -25.73
N ARG A 194 -8.85 1.30 -25.04
CA ARG A 194 -7.67 0.50 -25.42
C ARG A 194 -7.71 -0.85 -24.70
N PRO A 195 -7.34 -1.95 -25.40
CA PRO A 195 -7.32 -3.28 -24.80
C PRO A 195 -6.21 -3.45 -23.75
N GLU A 196 -5.22 -2.57 -23.75
CA GLU A 196 -4.09 -2.62 -22.82
C GLU A 196 -3.50 -1.23 -22.52
N PRO A 197 -2.81 -1.07 -21.36
CA PRO A 197 -1.97 0.10 -21.07
C PRO A 197 -0.93 0.40 -22.14
N ALA A 198 -0.77 1.70 -22.43
CA ALA A 198 0.18 2.17 -23.44
C ALA A 198 1.61 1.65 -23.21
N ARG A 199 2.05 1.57 -21.95
CA ARG A 199 3.38 1.06 -21.60
C ARG A 199 3.60 -0.40 -22.03
N LEU A 200 2.60 -1.27 -21.89
CA LEU A 200 2.72 -2.67 -22.31
C LEU A 200 2.86 -2.79 -23.82
N ARG A 201 2.01 -2.05 -24.56
CA ARG A 201 2.08 -1.96 -26.02
C ARG A 201 3.44 -1.46 -26.48
N LEU A 202 3.91 -0.33 -25.93
CA LEU A 202 5.21 0.27 -26.26
C LEU A 202 6.36 -0.68 -25.92
N ALA A 203 6.34 -1.31 -24.75
CA ALA A 203 7.38 -2.24 -24.34
C ALA A 203 7.45 -3.48 -25.27
N ARG A 204 6.31 -3.98 -25.75
CA ARG A 204 6.26 -5.05 -26.76
C ARG A 204 6.88 -4.61 -28.08
N ILE A 205 6.51 -3.43 -28.57
CA ILE A 205 7.06 -2.85 -29.81
C ILE A 205 8.58 -2.66 -29.70
N VAL A 206 9.04 -2.02 -28.62
CA VAL A 206 10.47 -1.75 -28.37
C VAL A 206 11.26 -3.05 -28.28
N ARG A 207 10.78 -4.06 -27.54
CA ARG A 207 11.45 -5.37 -27.46
C ARG A 207 11.50 -6.06 -28.83
N GLY A 208 10.41 -6.03 -29.60
CA GLY A 208 10.41 -6.58 -30.96
C GLY A 208 11.44 -5.90 -31.87
N CYS A 209 11.54 -4.57 -31.80
CA CYS A 209 12.54 -3.81 -32.54
C CYS A 209 13.97 -4.16 -32.09
N ALA A 210 14.19 -4.31 -30.78
CA ALA A 210 15.50 -4.61 -30.20
C ALA A 210 15.98 -6.02 -30.59
N VAL A 211 15.11 -7.03 -30.50
CA VAL A 211 15.42 -8.42 -30.89
C VAL A 211 15.74 -8.52 -32.38
N ALA A 212 15.04 -7.75 -33.22
CA ALA A 212 15.22 -7.81 -34.67
C ALA A 212 16.39 -6.97 -35.21
N ALA A 213 16.98 -6.08 -34.40
CA ALA A 213 18.06 -5.22 -34.82
C ALA A 213 19.42 -5.83 -34.52
N LYS A 214 20.36 -5.74 -35.47
CA LYS A 214 21.77 -6.14 -35.26
C LYS A 214 22.68 -4.97 -34.91
N THR A 215 22.18 -3.74 -35.05
CA THR A 215 22.91 -2.50 -34.76
C THR A 215 21.96 -1.47 -34.17
N GLU A 216 22.52 -0.49 -33.45
CA GLU A 216 21.75 0.64 -32.91
C GLU A 216 21.01 1.42 -34.02
N ALA A 217 21.68 1.68 -35.14
CA ALA A 217 21.07 2.40 -36.26
C ALA A 217 19.86 1.65 -36.85
N GLU A 218 19.93 0.31 -36.88
CA GLU A 218 18.81 -0.53 -37.31
C GLU A 218 17.66 -0.50 -36.28
N PHE A 219 17.97 -0.56 -34.99
CA PHE A 219 16.99 -0.45 -33.92
C PHE A 219 16.20 0.86 -34.02
N VAL A 220 16.88 2.00 -34.15
CA VAL A 220 16.23 3.32 -34.28
C VAL A 220 15.35 3.40 -35.52
N ARG A 221 15.82 2.88 -36.67
CA ARG A 221 15.02 2.83 -37.90
C ARG A 221 13.75 1.99 -37.75
N ARG A 222 13.85 0.83 -37.09
CA ARG A 222 12.71 -0.05 -36.83
C ARG A 222 11.70 0.62 -35.89
N LEU A 223 12.18 1.26 -34.82
CA LEU A 223 11.32 1.92 -33.84
C LEU A 223 10.53 3.08 -34.45
N ARG A 224 11.13 3.86 -35.36
CA ARG A 224 10.45 4.98 -36.04
C ARG A 224 9.33 4.54 -36.99
N ARG A 225 9.29 3.27 -37.39
CA ARG A 225 8.32 2.72 -38.35
C ARG A 225 7.21 1.89 -37.67
N ALA A 226 7.27 1.71 -36.36
CA ALA A 226 6.40 0.81 -35.60
C ALA A 226 5.20 1.51 -34.95
#